data_AF-A0A3D2R504-F1
#
_entry.id   AF-A0A3D2R504-F1
#
_cell.length_a   1.000
_cell.length_b   1.000
_cell.length_c   1.000
_cell.angle_alpha   90.00
_cell.angle_beta   90.00
_cell.angle_gamma   90.00
#
_symmetry.space_group_name_H-M   'P 1'
#
loop_
_entity.id
_entity.type
_entity.pdbx_description
1 polymer ?
#
loop_
_entity_poly.entity_id
_entity_poly.type
_entity_poly.pdbx_seq_one_letter_code
_entity_poly.pdbx_strand_id
1 'polypeptide(L)' 'FVFDEKNIIPRNINTLYPSDLTEIPGISFSLAKSIWEFVRLRQGLKDLKELHALEEIQPLLFEVIQLYLYAMKNEPEGI' A
#
# COMPACT_ATOMS: atom_id res chain seq x y z
N PHE A 1 -21.42 -4.91 15.06
CA PHE A 1 -20.16 -4.76 14.32
C PHE A 1 -19.60 -6.16 14.13
N VAL A 2 -19.63 -6.68 12.91
CA VAL A 2 -19.03 -7.98 12.60
C VAL A 2 -17.55 -7.70 12.39
N PHE A 3 -16.72 -8.10 13.34
CA PHE A 3 -15.30 -8.27 13.08
C PHE A 3 -15.21 -9.50 12.18
N ASP A 4 -15.27 -9.27 10.88
CA ASP A 4 -14.88 -10.28 9.91
C ASP A 4 -13.41 -10.61 10.22
N GLU A 5 -13.10 -11.85 10.56
CA GLU A 5 -11.73 -12.36 10.72
C GLU A 5 -11.05 -12.39 9.34
N LYS A 6 -11.02 -11.23 8.66
CA LYS A 6 -10.25 -11.04 7.44
C LYS A 6 -8.81 -11.15 7.86
N ASN A 7 -8.25 -12.34 7.63
CA ASN A 7 -6.82 -12.52 7.56
C ASN A 7 -6.24 -11.39 6.71
N ILE A 8 -5.50 -10.49 7.34
CA ILE A 8 -4.81 -9.42 6.64
C ILE A 8 -3.69 -10.10 5.88
N ILE A 9 -3.85 -10.21 4.55
CA ILE A 9 -2.83 -10.74 3.66
C ILE A 9 -2.08 -9.53 3.10
N PRO A 10 -0.82 -9.28 3.51
CA PRO A 10 -0.04 -8.18 2.96
C PRO A 10 0.16 -8.37 1.46
N ARG A 11 0.01 -7.28 0.68
CA ARG A 11 0.12 -7.29 -0.77
C ARG A 11 1.25 -6.36 -1.24
N ASN A 12 1.92 -6.74 -2.32
CA ASN A 12 3.01 -5.95 -2.89
C ASN A 12 2.45 -4.72 -3.61
N ILE A 13 2.71 -3.52 -3.10
CA ILE A 13 2.21 -2.27 -3.70
C ILE A 13 2.65 -2.08 -5.16
N ASN A 14 3.80 -2.64 -5.54
CA ASN A 14 4.36 -2.51 -6.89
C ASN A 14 3.56 -3.27 -7.95
N THR A 15 2.68 -4.20 -7.54
CA THR A 15 1.91 -5.05 -8.45
C THR A 15 0.41 -4.75 -8.46
N LEU A 16 -0.07 -3.89 -7.56
CA LEU A 16 -1.51 -3.61 -7.41
C LEU A 16 -2.04 -2.64 -8.46
N TYR A 17 -3.35 -2.75 -8.73
CA TYR A 17 -4.14 -1.79 -9.47
C TYR A 17 -4.94 -0.88 -8.52
N PRO A 18 -5.48 0.26 -9.01
CA PRO A 18 -6.29 1.14 -8.16
C PRO A 18 -7.48 0.44 -7.48
N SER A 19 -8.13 -0.52 -8.16
CA SER A 19 -9.22 -1.31 -7.57
C SER A 19 -8.80 -2.08 -6.31
N ASP A 20 -7.63 -2.71 -6.34
CA ASP A 20 -7.13 -3.49 -5.20
C ASP A 20 -6.82 -2.58 -4.01
N LEU A 21 -6.29 -1.39 -4.27
CA LEU A 21 -5.99 -0.39 -3.26
C LEU A 21 -7.26 0.14 -2.59
N THR A 22 -8.39 0.26 -3.31
CA THR A 22 -9.66 0.69 -2.70
C THR A 22 -10.27 -0.31 -1.72
N GLU A 23 -9.78 -1.55 -1.71
CA GLU A 23 -10.19 -2.54 -0.70
C GLU A 23 -9.52 -2.30 0.66
N ILE A 24 -8.50 -1.42 0.72
CA ILE A 24 -7.77 -1.11 1.94
C ILE A 24 -8.53 -0.03 2.72
N PRO A 25 -8.80 -0.24 4.02
CA PRO A 25 -9.47 0.76 4.85
C PRO A 25 -8.76 2.12 4.80
N GLY A 26 -9.54 3.17 4.58
CA GLY A 26 -9.03 4.55 4.50
C GLY A 26 -8.50 4.97 3.13
N ILE A 27 -8.41 4.07 2.14
CA ILE A 27 -8.03 4.44 0.78
C ILE A 27 -9.27 4.71 -0.06
N SER A 28 -9.47 5.98 -0.43
CA SER A 28 -10.48 6.37 -1.43
C SER A 28 -10.02 6.02 -2.85
N PHE A 29 -10.94 5.98 -3.82
CA PHE A 29 -10.56 5.78 -5.23
C PHE A 29 -9.58 6.84 -5.75
N SER A 30 -9.77 8.11 -5.34
CA SER A 30 -8.87 9.19 -5.71
C SER A 30 -7.46 8.94 -5.17
N LEU A 31 -7.35 8.55 -3.90
CA LEU A 31 -6.07 8.24 -3.27
C LEU A 31 -5.42 6.99 -3.88
N ALA A 32 -6.21 5.94 -4.14
CA ALA A 32 -5.74 4.74 -4.83
C ALA A 32 -5.10 5.07 -6.18
N LYS A 33 -5.71 6.00 -6.94
CA LYS A 33 -5.16 6.49 -8.19
C LYS A 33 -3.84 7.25 -7.98
N SER A 34 -3.80 8.21 -7.05
CA SER A 34 -2.56 8.95 -6.73
C SER A 34 -1.41 8.02 -6.34
N ILE A 35 -1.66 7.03 -5.48
CA ILE A 35 -0.68 6.03 -5.06
C ILE A 35 -0.20 5.22 -6.26
N TRP A 36 -1.12 4.70 -7.08
CA TRP A 36 -0.77 3.89 -8.23
C TRP A 36 0.07 4.67 -9.26
N GLU A 37 -0.30 5.91 -9.57
CA GLU A 37 0.47 6.79 -10.47
C GLU A 37 1.86 7.08 -9.90
N PHE A 38 1.95 7.39 -8.60
CA PHE A 38 3.22 7.60 -7.91
C PHE A 38 4.15 6.39 -8.01
N VAL A 39 3.63 5.19 -7.76
CA VAL A 39 4.38 3.92 -7.87
C VAL A 39 4.84 3.70 -9.31
N ARG A 40 3.98 3.93 -10.31
CA ARG A 40 4.30 3.71 -11.74
C ARG A 40 5.35 4.69 -12.25
N LEU A 41 5.24 5.97 -11.91
CA LEU A 41 6.21 6.99 -12.29
C LEU A 41 7.61 6.71 -11.73
N ARG A 42 7.69 6.05 -10.56
CA ARG A 42 8.94 5.64 -9.92
C ARG A 42 9.44 4.25 -10.33
N GLN A 43 8.69 3.54 -11.19
CA GLN A 43 8.96 2.16 -11.58
C GLN A 43 8.98 1.19 -10.38
N GLY A 44 8.12 1.45 -9.40
CA GLY A 44 8.04 0.74 -8.13
C GLY A 44 8.66 1.52 -6.97
N LEU A 45 8.33 1.07 -5.75
CA LEU A 45 8.89 1.53 -4.49
C LEU A 45 9.82 0.48 -3.92
N LYS A 46 10.88 0.94 -3.24
CA LYS A 46 11.80 0.11 -2.44
C LYS A 46 11.35 0.03 -0.99
N ASP A 47 10.81 1.13 -0.46
CA ASP A 47 10.29 1.23 0.90
C ASP A 47 8.88 1.84 0.86
N LEU A 48 7.96 1.31 1.67
CA LEU A 48 6.60 1.83 1.76
C LEU A 48 6.59 3.28 2.29
N LYS A 49 7.59 3.68 3.10
CA LYS A 49 7.75 5.05 3.61
C LYS A 49 7.89 6.11 2.52
N GLU A 50 8.25 5.71 1.29
CA GLU A 50 8.27 6.62 0.13
C GLU A 50 6.90 7.26 -0.13
N LEU A 51 5.80 6.62 0.31
CA LEU A 51 4.44 7.18 0.23
C LEU A 51 4.25 8.47 1.03
N HIS A 52 5.10 8.79 2.01
CA HIS A 52 5.04 10.08 2.72
C HIS A 52 5.30 11.30 1.83
N ALA A 53 5.76 11.10 0.59
CA ALA A 53 5.87 12.17 -0.40
C ALA A 53 4.50 12.62 -0.96
N LEU A 54 3.42 11.86 -0.73
CA LEU A 54 2.06 12.23 -1.08
C LEU A 54 1.41 12.95 0.11
N GLU A 55 0.90 14.17 -0.10
CA GLU A 55 0.28 14.99 0.96
C GLU A 55 -0.94 14.31 1.58
N GLU A 56 -1.64 13.47 0.80
CA GLU A 56 -2.80 12.71 1.25
C GLU A 56 -2.43 11.57 2.24
N ILE A 57 -1.16 11.18 2.32
CA ILE A 57 -0.66 10.13 3.22
C ILE A 57 -0.33 10.73 4.59
N GLN A 58 -1.38 10.87 5.40
CA GLN A 58 -1.27 11.30 6.80
C GLN A 58 -0.72 10.17 7.69
N PRO A 59 -0.10 10.49 8.84
CA PRO A 59 0.51 9.48 9.73
C PRO A 59 -0.42 8.32 10.12
N LEU A 60 -1.65 8.63 10.55
CA LEU A 60 -2.63 7.60 10.94
C LEU A 60 -3.02 6.70 9.76
N LEU A 61 -3.16 7.28 8.57
CA LEU A 61 -3.48 6.51 7.37
C LEU A 61 -2.32 5.59 6.98
N PHE A 62 -1.08 6.08 7.07
CA PHE A 62 0.10 5.27 6.84
C PHE A 62 0.18 4.08 7.81
N GLU A 63 -0.15 4.30 9.09
CA GLU A 63 -0.20 3.24 10.09
C GLU A 63 -1.19 2.12 9.76
N VAL A 64 -2.31 2.46 9.14
CA VAL A 64 -3.30 1.50 8.65
C VAL A 64 -2.77 0.79 7.41
N ILE A 65 -2.30 1.54 6.41
CA ILE A 65 -1.88 1.00 5.11
C ILE A 65 -0.71 0.01 5.25
N GLN A 66 0.24 0.25 6.17
CA GLN A 66 1.38 -0.65 6.39
C GLN A 66 0.99 -2.03 6.93
N LEU A 67 -0.26 -2.21 7.42
CA LEU A 67 -0.77 -3.54 7.77
C LEU A 67 -1.11 -4.36 6.52
N TYR A 68 -1.47 -3.68 5.41
CA TYR A 68 -1.98 -4.31 4.18
C TYR A 68 -0.98 -4.31 3.02
N LEU A 69 0.02 -3.43 3.03
CA LEU A 69 0.94 -3.23 1.92
C LEU A 69 2.40 -3.42 2.32
N TYR A 70 3.21 -3.86 1.36
CA TYR A 70 4.67 -3.81 1.43
C TYR A 70 5.28 -3.39 0.07
N ALA A 71 6.47 -2.79 0.10
CA ALA A 71 7.31 -2.50 -1.08
C ALA A 71 8.52 -3.48 -1.12
N MET A 72 9.16 -3.64 -2.29
CA MET A 72 10.20 -4.63 -2.67
C MET A 72 10.67 -5.74 -1.68
N LYS A 73 10.68 -6.97 -2.23
CA LYS A 73 11.45 -8.19 -1.88
C LYS A 73 12.17 -8.23 -0.51
N ASN A 74 11.49 -8.83 0.47
CA ASN A 74 12.14 -9.85 1.28
C ASN A 74 12.14 -11.16 0.46
N GLU A 75 12.97 -11.28 -0.59
CA GLU A 75 13.56 -12.60 -0.77
C GLU A 75 14.60 -12.70 0.34
N PRO A 76 14.57 -13.73 1.20
CA PRO A 76 15.70 -13.97 2.07
C PRO A 76 16.93 -14.04 1.16
N GLU A 77 17.92 -13.18 1.40
CA GLU A 77 19.26 -13.47 0.92
C GLU A 77 19.55 -14.92 1.31
N GLY A 78 19.96 -15.71 0.31
CA GLY A 78 19.89 -17.16 0.34
C GLY A 78 20.15 -17.79 1.71
N ILE A 79 19.28 -18.72 2.06
CA ILE A 79 19.59 -19.81 3.00
C ILE A 79 19.48 -21.10 2.21
#